data_AF-A0AAX0QYA7-F1
#
_entry.id   AF-A0AAX0QYA7-F1
#
_cell.length_a   1.000
_cell.length_b   1.000
_cell.length_c   1.000
_cell.angle_alpha   90.00
_cell.angle_beta   90.00
_cell.angle_gamma   90.00
#
_symmetry.space_group_name_H-M   'P 1'
#
loop_
_entity.id
_entity.type
_entity.pdbx_description
1 polymer ?
#
loop_
_entity_poly.entity_id
_entity_poly.type
_entity_poly.pdbx_seq_one_letter_code
_entity_poly.pdbx_strand_id
1 'polypeptide(L)' 'AARFTATAGIGPLGYLARWRMHIACKALRDDDLPVASIAALIGYSSQGAFSNAFKRATGLSPSLWGERQAGANAA' A
#
# COMPACT_ATOMS: atom_id res chain seq x y z
N ALA A 1 -9.76 6.27 -21.28
CA ALA A 1 -8.58 5.56 -20.73
C ALA A 1 -7.32 5.73 -21.58
N ALA A 2 -7.39 5.63 -22.92
CA ALA A 2 -6.21 5.68 -23.81
C ALA A 2 -5.27 6.88 -23.56
N ARG A 3 -5.80 8.10 -23.37
CA ARG A 3 -4.97 9.28 -23.07
C ARG A 3 -4.19 9.15 -21.77
N PHE A 4 -4.81 8.59 -20.71
CA PHE A 4 -4.13 8.37 -19.44
C PHE A 4 -3.00 7.36 -19.61
N THR A 5 -3.26 6.23 -20.25
CA THR A 5 -2.24 5.21 -20.50
C THR A 5 -1.09 5.75 -21.34
N ALA A 6 -1.37 6.57 -22.35
CA ALA A 6 -0.35 7.19 -23.18
C ALA A 6 0.59 8.13 -22.39
N THR A 7 0.07 8.79 -21.34
CA THR A 7 0.86 9.69 -20.49
C THR A 7 1.55 8.95 -19.34
N ALA A 8 0.84 8.04 -18.66
CA ALA A 8 1.29 7.40 -17.43
C ALA A 8 1.99 6.04 -17.65
N GLY A 9 1.94 5.50 -18.88
CA GLY A 9 2.51 4.19 -19.24
C GLY A 9 1.74 2.97 -18.71
N ILE A 10 0.73 3.18 -17.87
CA ILE A 10 -0.11 2.13 -17.28
C ILE A 10 -1.59 2.54 -17.30
N GLY A 11 -2.47 1.54 -17.31
CA GLY A 11 -3.91 1.80 -17.22
C GLY A 11 -4.31 2.46 -15.89
N PRO A 12 -5.39 3.26 -15.87
CA PRO A 12 -5.82 3.99 -14.67
C PRO A 12 -5.97 3.12 -13.41
N LEU A 13 -6.53 1.91 -13.54
CA LEU A 13 -6.69 0.99 -12.40
C LEU A 13 -5.35 0.48 -11.86
N GLY A 14 -4.38 0.21 -12.74
CA GLY A 14 -3.02 -0.17 -12.34
C GLY A 14 -2.29 0.97 -11.64
N TYR A 15 -2.50 2.21 -12.10
CA TYR A 15 -1.98 3.40 -11.44
C TYR A 15 -2.58 3.58 -10.04
N LEU A 16 -3.91 3.49 -9.91
CA LEU A 16 -4.60 3.58 -8.63
C LEU A 16 -4.11 2.51 -7.65
N ALA A 17 -3.94 1.27 -8.11
CA ALA A 17 -3.42 0.19 -7.27
C ALA A 17 -2.01 0.52 -6.75
N ARG A 18 -1.11 0.99 -7.63
CA ARG A 18 0.26 1.39 -7.24
C ARG A 18 0.24 2.56 -6.25
N TRP A 19 -0.62 3.55 -6.50
CA TRP A 19 -0.76 4.72 -5.64
C TRP A 19 -1.28 4.35 -4.25
N ARG A 20 -2.27 3.46 -4.15
CA ARG A 20 -2.77 2.94 -2.87
C ARG A 20 -1.66 2.28 -2.05
N MET A 21 -0.79 1.50 -2.69
CA MET A 21 0.34 0.86 -1.98
C MET A 21 1.38 1.89 -1.51
N HIS A 22 1.61 2.97 -2.27
CA HIS A 22 2.48 4.05 -1.84
C HIS A 22 1.96 4.73 -0.55
N ILE A 23 0.66 5.05 -0.51
CA ILE A 23 0.01 5.59 0.70
C ILE A 23 0.12 4.59 1.86
N ALA A 24 -0.14 3.30 1.61
CA ALA A 24 -0.05 2.28 2.64
C ALA A 24 1.35 2.17 3.26
N CYS A 25 2.41 2.21 2.44
CA CYS A 25 3.78 2.24 2.94
C CYS A 25 4.04 3.48 3.81
N LYS A 26 3.57 4.66 3.39
CA LYS A 26 3.73 5.87 4.20
C LYS A 26 3.02 5.72 5.55
N ALA A 27 1.76 5.28 5.55
CA ALA A 27 0.98 5.11 6.77
C ALA A 27 1.60 4.09 7.73
N LEU A 28 2.06 2.95 7.22
CA LEU A 28 2.72 1.92 8.04
C LEU A 28 4.07 2.36 8.63
N ARG A 29 4.68 3.43 8.12
CA ARG A 29 5.94 3.99 8.61
C ARG A 29 5.72 5.12 9.60
N ASP A 30 4.79 6.01 9.27
CA ASP A 30 4.66 7.31 9.93
C ASP A 30 3.54 7.29 10.99
N ASP A 31 2.57 6.38 10.86
CA ASP A 31 1.38 6.34 11.69
C ASP A 31 1.30 5.02 12.48
N ASP A 32 0.92 5.09 13.76
CA ASP A 32 0.61 3.90 14.59
C ASP A 32 -0.83 3.41 14.34
N LEU A 33 -1.19 3.31 13.06
CA LEU A 33 -2.52 2.90 12.63
C LEU A 33 -2.61 1.37 12.48
N PRO A 34 -3.69 0.74 13.01
CA PRO A 34 -3.93 -0.66 12.74
C PRO A 34 -4.04 -0.95 11.24
N VAL A 35 -3.48 -2.09 10.81
CA VAL A 35 -3.49 -2.53 9.40
C VAL A 35 -4.91 -2.54 8.81
N ALA A 36 -5.92 -2.91 9.60
CA ALA A 36 -7.33 -2.85 9.19
C ALA A 36 -7.80 -1.42 8.86
N SER A 37 -7.40 -0.43 9.66
CA SER A 37 -7.75 0.98 9.44
C SER A 37 -7.11 1.51 8.17
N ILE A 38 -5.84 1.18 7.93
CA ILE A 38 -5.13 1.53 6.69
C ILE A 38 -5.84 0.93 5.47
N ALA A 39 -6.26 -0.34 5.55
CA ALA A 39 -6.99 -1.01 4.48
C ALA A 39 -8.29 -0.28 4.12
N ALA A 40 -9.08 0.10 5.13
CA ALA A 40 -10.33 0.83 4.93
C ALA A 40 -10.08 2.22 4.33
N LEU A 41 -9.08 2.96 4.85
CA LEU A 41 -8.74 4.31 4.40
C LEU A 41 -8.37 4.37 2.92
N ILE A 42 -7.64 3.35 2.43
CA ILE A 42 -7.21 3.29 1.02
C ILE A 42 -8.19 2.49 0.14
N GLY A 43 -9.38 2.17 0.66
CA GLY A 43 -10.50 1.63 -0.11
C GLY A 43 -10.39 0.14 -0.45
N TYR A 44 -9.88 -0.68 0.48
CA TYR A 44 -10.06 -2.13 0.47
C TYR A 44 -11.23 -2.51 1.38
N SER A 45 -12.03 -3.47 0.93
CA SER A 45 -13.19 -3.98 1.66
C SER A 45 -12.81 -4.88 2.84
N SER A 46 -11.56 -5.36 2.90
CA SER A 46 -11.07 -6.17 4.02
C SER A 46 -9.56 -6.06 4.20
N GLN A 47 -9.11 -6.28 5.44
CA GLN A 47 -7.69 -6.38 5.78
C GLN A 47 -7.00 -7.50 4.98
N GLY A 48 -7.66 -8.63 4.76
CA GLY A 48 -7.11 -9.75 3.97
C GLY A 48 -6.85 -9.39 2.51
N ALA A 49 -7.82 -8.70 1.86
CA ALA A 49 -7.66 -8.24 0.48
C ALA A 49 -6.52 -7.23 0.35
N PHE A 50 -6.42 -6.31 1.31
CA PHE A 50 -5.30 -5.37 1.39
C PHE A 50 -3.95 -6.09 1.58
N SER A 51 -3.84 -6.98 2.58
CA SER A 51 -2.60 -7.71 2.87
C SER A 51 -2.08 -8.50 1.67
N ASN A 52 -2.97 -9.14 0.92
CA ASN A 52 -2.61 -9.88 -0.30
C ASN A 52 -2.10 -8.94 -1.41
N ALA A 53 -2.79 -7.82 -1.64
CA ALA A 53 -2.37 -6.82 -2.62
C ALA A 53 -1.02 -6.18 -2.25
N PHE A 54 -0.85 -5.84 -0.96
CA PHE A 54 0.36 -5.25 -0.42
C PHE A 54 1.55 -6.19 -0.54
N LYS A 55 1.39 -7.47 -0.16
CA LYS A 55 2.44 -8.47 -0.30
C LYS A 55 2.85 -8.69 -1.75
N ARG A 56 1.89 -8.70 -2.68
CA ARG A 56 2.20 -8.76 -4.12
C ARG A 56 2.99 -7.55 -4.61
N ALA A 57 2.75 -6.37 -4.05
CA ALA A 57 3.40 -5.13 -4.48
C ALA A 57 4.77 -4.91 -3.84
N THR A 58 4.97 -5.34 -2.59
CA THR A 58 6.16 -5.01 -1.78
C THR A 58 7.02 -6.22 -1.41
N GLY A 59 6.49 -7.44 -1.58
CA GLY A 59 7.13 -8.69 -1.16
C GLY A 59 6.90 -9.07 0.30
N LEU A 60 6.37 -8.17 1.15
CA LEU A 60 6.17 -8.39 2.58
C LEU A 60 4.70 -8.19 2.98
N SER A 61 4.26 -8.82 4.07
CA SER A 61 2.98 -8.46 4.67
C SER A 61 3.03 -7.05 5.27
N PRO A 62 1.90 -6.32 5.38
CA PRO A 62 1.86 -5.00 5.99
C PRO A 62 2.52 -4.93 7.38
N SER A 63 2.21 -5.90 8.27
CA SER A 63 2.77 -5.96 9.63
C SER A 63 4.29 -6.10 9.62
N LEU A 64 4.82 -7.07 8.86
CA LEU A 64 6.26 -7.31 8.78
C LEU A 64 6.99 -6.12 8.13
N TRP A 65 6.35 -5.46 7.17
CA TRP A 65 6.89 -4.25 6.56
C TRP A 65 6.98 -3.12 7.60
N GLY A 66 5.92 -2.88 8.37
CA GLY A 66 5.90 -1.87 9.45
C GLY A 66 6.94 -2.15 10.52
N GLU A 67 7.03 -3.39 11.01
CA GLU A 67 8.04 -3.82 12.00
C GLU A 67 9.47 -3.54 11.53
N ARG A 68 9.79 -3.87 10.27
CA ARG A 68 11.12 -3.58 9.69
C ARG A 68 11.41 -2.09 9.59
N GLN A 69 10.40 -1.28 9.29
CA GLN A 69 10.56 0.16 9.19
C GLN A 69 10.73 0.82 10.56
N ALA A 70 10.00 0.35 11.58
CA ALA A 70 10.18 0.81 12.95
C ALA A 70 11.60 0.48 13.46
N GLY A 71 12.09 -0.73 13.18
CA GLY A 71 13.46 -1.13 13.53
C GLY A 71 14.54 -0.32 12.80
N ALA A 72 14.29 0.09 11.55
CA ALA A 72 15.23 0.92 10.78
C ALA A 72 15.25 2.40 11.22
N ASN A 73 14.14 2.94 11.74
CA ASN A 73 14.09 4.31 12.27
C ASN A 73 14.71 4.43 13.68
N ALA A 74 14.85 3.31 14.41
CA ALA A 74 15.41 3.29 15.76
C ALA A 74 16.95 3.12 15.80
N ALA A 75 17.58 2.84 14.66
CA ALA A 75 19.03 2.65 14.50
C ALA A 75 19.68 3.91 13.89
#